data_AF-A0A9D8Q0U5-F1
#
_entry.id   AF-A0A9D8Q0U5-F1
#
_cell.length_a   1.000
_cell.length_b   1.000
_cell.length_c   1.000
_cell.angle_alpha   90.00
_cell.angle_beta   90.00
_cell.angle_gamma   90.00
#
_symmetry.space_group_name_H-M   'P 1'
#
loop_
_entity.id
_entity.type
_entity.pdbx_description
1 polymer ?
#
loop_
_entity_poly.entity_id
_entity_poly.type
_entity_poly.pdbx_seq_one_letter_code
_entity_poly.pdbx_strand_id
1 'polypeptide(L)'
;MKQSRRLDPLLRRAQDHEDEVARALAERQQALDMHLSRLEELRRYADEYAGAQMAATSPSQLMNRRAFLDRLDSAVQQQSQTVDRNRERVDAERARLLLASRDKQVLEQ
;
A
#
# COMPACT_ATOMS: atom_id res chain seq x y z
N MET A 1 42.98 -20.69 -13.89
CA MET A 1 41.89 -19.86 -13.31
C MET A 1 41.25 -18.99 -14.40
N LYS A 2 40.08 -19.36 -14.92
CA LYS A 2 39.29 -18.60 -15.93
C LYS A 2 37.78 -18.61 -15.64
N GLN A 3 37.37 -19.03 -14.44
CA GLN A 3 35.96 -19.25 -14.09
C GLN A 3 35.26 -17.94 -13.69
N SER A 4 35.99 -17.00 -13.08
CA SER A 4 35.46 -15.73 -12.57
C SER A 4 34.90 -14.81 -13.67
N ARG A 5 35.55 -14.71 -14.85
CA ARG A 5 35.11 -13.79 -15.93
C ARG A 5 33.81 -14.18 -16.64
N ARG A 6 33.32 -15.43 -16.48
CA ARG A 6 32.08 -15.90 -17.12
C ARG A 6 30.84 -15.66 -16.25
N LEU A 7 31.04 -15.44 -14.95
CA LEU A 7 29.98 -15.16 -13.98
C LEU A 7 29.65 -13.67 -13.92
N ASP A 8 30.58 -12.78 -14.29
CA ASP A 8 30.37 -11.32 -14.27
C ASP A 8 29.06 -10.85 -14.95
N PRO A 9 28.65 -11.37 -16.12
CA PRO A 9 27.38 -10.96 -16.74
C PRO A 9 26.15 -11.47 -15.97
N LEU A 10 26.24 -12.64 -15.34
CA LEU A 10 25.15 -13.21 -14.53
C LEU A 10 25.01 -12.47 -13.21
N LEU A 11 26.14 -12.14 -12.57
CA LEU A 11 26.17 -11.32 -11.37
C LEU A 11 25.60 -9.92 -11.63
N ARG A 12 26.00 -9.27 -12.72
CA ARG A 12 25.44 -7.97 -13.11
C ARG A 12 23.94 -8.05 -13.34
N ARG A 13 23.46 -9.09 -14.05
CA ARG A 13 22.01 -9.29 -14.26
C ARG A 13 21.25 -9.51 -12.95
N ALA A 14 21.83 -10.25 -12.01
CA ALA A 14 21.22 -10.46 -10.69
C ALA A 14 21.17 -9.16 -9.87
N GLN A 15 22.22 -8.33 -9.94
CA GLN A 15 22.24 -6.99 -9.36
C GLN A 15 21.17 -6.07 -9.97
N ASP A 16 21.11 -6.00 -11.30
CA ASP A 16 20.11 -5.19 -12.00
C ASP A 16 18.68 -5.63 -11.62
N HIS A 17 18.43 -6.94 -11.53
CA HIS A 17 17.14 -7.48 -11.12
C HIS A 17 16.79 -7.14 -9.66
N GLU A 18 17.75 -7.27 -8.73
CA GLU A 18 17.54 -6.89 -7.33
C GLU A 18 17.18 -5.40 -7.22
N ASP A 19 17.89 -4.52 -7.94
CA ASP A 19 17.63 -3.08 -7.96
C ASP A 19 16.25 -2.75 -8.53
N GLU A 20 15.82 -3.44 -9.60
CA GLU A 20 14.48 -3.30 -10.17
C GLU A 20 13.39 -3.67 -9.17
N VAL A 21 13.54 -4.81 -8.48
CA VAL A 21 12.57 -5.26 -7.48
C VAL A 21 12.56 -4.34 -6.26
N ALA A 22 13.72 -3.83 -5.83
CA ALA A 22 13.82 -2.87 -4.75
C ALA A 22 13.11 -1.55 -5.07
N ARG A 23 13.26 -1.04 -6.29
CA ARG A 23 12.52 0.16 -6.75
C ARG A 23 11.02 -0.09 -6.77
N ALA A 24 10.59 -1.22 -7.32
CA ALA A 24 9.18 -1.59 -7.34
C ALA A 24 8.60 -1.68 -5.92
N LEU A 25 9.32 -2.28 -4.96
CA LEU A 25 8.91 -2.33 -3.57
C LEU A 25 8.75 -0.92 -2.96
N ALA A 26 9.70 -0.02 -3.22
CA ALA A 26 9.63 1.35 -2.74
C ALA A 26 8.38 2.09 -3.26
N GLU A 27 8.07 1.95 -4.55
CA GLU A 27 6.85 2.52 -5.15
C GLU A 27 5.57 1.96 -4.52
N ARG A 28 5.52 0.63 -4.28
CA ARG A 28 4.38 0.00 -3.61
C ARG A 28 4.22 0.47 -2.16
N GLN A 29 5.32 0.65 -1.45
CA GLN A 29 5.30 1.16 -0.08
C GLN A 29 4.76 2.60 -0.04
N GLN A 30 5.21 3.47 -0.94
CA GLN A 30 4.68 4.84 -1.06
C GLN A 30 3.18 4.85 -1.36
N ALA A 31 2.71 3.99 -2.26
CA ALA A 31 1.29 3.86 -2.56
C ALA A 31 0.48 3.38 -1.35
N LEU A 32 1.01 2.43 -0.59
CA LEU A 32 0.38 1.96 0.66
C LEU A 32 0.29 3.09 1.68
N ASP A 33 1.36 3.86 1.89
CA ASP A 33 1.41 4.96 2.85
C ASP A 33 0.40 6.06 2.49
N MET A 34 0.28 6.39 1.21
CA MET A 34 -0.75 7.31 0.70
C MET A 34 -2.17 6.81 1.03
N HIS A 35 -2.45 5.53 0.80
CA HIS A 35 -3.77 4.96 1.06
C HIS A 35 -4.08 4.82 2.55
N LEU A 36 -3.07 4.59 3.39
CA LEU A 36 -3.20 4.61 4.85
C LEU A 36 -3.55 6.01 5.36
N SER A 37 -2.83 7.04 4.91
CA SER A 37 -3.12 8.44 5.24
C SER A 37 -4.56 8.79 4.84
N ARG A 38 -4.97 8.43 3.62
CA ARG A 38 -6.33 8.67 3.14
C ARG A 38 -7.40 7.96 3.98
N LEU A 39 -7.14 6.74 4.43
CA LEU A 39 -8.05 6.00 5.30
C LEU A 39 -8.19 6.69 6.66
N GLU A 40 -7.08 7.16 7.23
CA GLU A 40 -7.07 7.90 8.50
C GLU A 40 -7.89 9.19 8.38
N GLU A 41 -7.66 9.98 7.33
CA GLU A 41 -8.43 11.20 7.05
C GLU A 41 -9.94 10.93 6.97
N LEU A 42 -10.34 9.88 6.22
CA LEU A 42 -11.75 9.53 6.06
C LEU A 42 -12.39 9.11 7.39
N ARG A 43 -11.68 8.33 8.21
CA ARG A 43 -12.17 7.91 9.53
C ARG A 43 -12.31 9.11 10.47
N ARG A 44 -11.29 9.96 10.53
CA ARG A 44 -11.32 11.19 11.33
C ARG A 44 -12.49 12.09 10.93
N TYR A 45 -12.66 12.31 9.63
CA TYR A 45 -13.78 13.10 9.13
C TYR A 45 -15.14 12.47 9.47
N ALA A 46 -15.26 11.14 9.42
CA ALA A 46 -16.48 10.44 9.82
C ALA A 46 -16.82 10.61 11.29
N ASP A 47 -15.82 10.47 12.16
CA ASP A 47 -15.98 10.63 13.60
C ASP A 47 -16.35 12.09 13.95
N GLU A 48 -15.67 13.06 13.35
CA GLU A 48 -15.97 14.49 13.51
C GLU A 48 -17.39 14.83 13.04
N TYR A 49 -17.80 14.32 11.87
CA TYR A 49 -19.12 14.56 11.32
C TYR A 49 -20.23 13.89 12.15
N ALA A 50 -19.98 12.68 12.66
CA ALA A 50 -20.91 11.97 13.52
C ALA A 50 -21.07 12.67 14.88
N GLY A 51 -19.98 13.18 15.45
CA GLY A 51 -19.94 13.90 16.73
C GLY A 51 -20.44 15.34 16.67
N ALA A 52 -20.47 15.97 15.48
CA ALA A 52 -20.95 17.33 15.32
C ALA A 52 -22.43 17.45 15.75
N GLN A 53 -22.68 18.24 16.80
CA GLN A 53 -24.03 18.67 17.17
C GLN A 53 -24.59 19.49 16.01
N MET A 54 -25.48 18.88 15.23
CA MET A 54 -26.31 19.65 14.29
C MET A 54 -27.64 19.92 14.96
N ALA A 55 -28.03 21.18 15.00
CA ALA A 55 -29.41 21.57 15.21
C ALA A 55 -30.21 21.19 13.96
N ALA A 56 -30.46 19.90 13.76
CA ALA A 56 -31.35 19.43 12.71
C ALA A 56 -32.78 19.83 13.14
N THR A 57 -33.36 20.78 12.40
CA THR A 57 -34.67 21.37 12.70
C THR A 57 -35.78 20.75 11.87
N SER A 58 -35.47 19.85 10.92
CA SER A 58 -36.46 19.15 10.09
C SER A 58 -36.20 17.66 9.92
N PRO A 59 -37.25 16.84 9.68
CA PRO A 59 -37.11 15.42 9.34
C PRO A 59 -36.25 15.18 8.09
N SER A 60 -36.34 16.04 7.09
CA SER A 60 -35.52 15.92 5.86
C SER A 60 -34.03 16.11 6.12
N GLN A 61 -33.65 17.02 7.03
CA GLN A 61 -32.25 17.21 7.44
C GLN A 61 -31.71 15.98 8.18
N LEU A 62 -32.53 15.34 9.02
CA LEU A 62 -32.16 14.09 9.70
C LEU A 62 -31.94 12.94 8.71
N MET A 63 -32.83 12.78 7.72
CA MET A 63 -32.67 11.75 6.68
C MET A 63 -31.43 11.99 5.82
N ASN A 64 -31.16 13.24 5.43
CA ASN A 64 -29.97 13.60 4.67
C ASN A 64 -28.68 13.31 5.46
N ARG A 65 -28.64 13.64 6.76
CA ARG A 65 -27.51 13.31 7.63
C ARG A 65 -27.26 11.81 7.66
N ARG A 66 -28.32 11.01 7.84
CA ARG A 66 -28.20 9.54 7.88
C ARG A 66 -27.65 8.99 6.57
N ALA A 67 -28.21 9.42 5.43
CA ALA A 67 -27.75 8.98 4.12
C ALA A 67 -26.29 9.37 3.85
N PHE A 68 -25.84 10.53 4.33
CA PHE A 68 -24.43 10.93 4.21
C PHE A 68 -23.51 10.07 5.09
N LEU A 69 -23.90 9.78 6.32
CA LEU A 69 -23.16 8.88 7.21
C LEU A 69 -23.03 7.48 6.61
N ASP A 70 -24.10 6.94 6.01
CA ASP A 70 -24.07 5.62 5.36
C ASP A 70 -23.11 5.60 4.14
N ARG A 71 -23.08 6.70 3.36
CA ARG A 71 -22.11 6.86 2.25
C ARG A 71 -20.68 6.96 2.76
N LEU A 72 -20.46 7.64 3.88
CA LEU A 72 -19.14 7.83 4.47
C LEU A 72 -18.60 6.51 5.03
N ASP A 73 -19.43 5.72 5.71
CA ASP A 73 -19.08 4.37 6.15
C ASP A 73 -18.71 3.48 4.94
N SER A 74 -19.53 3.52 3.88
CA SER A 74 -19.23 2.80 2.64
C SER A 74 -17.88 3.21 2.03
N ALA A 75 -17.54 4.50 2.05
CA ALA A 75 -16.25 5.00 1.55
C ALA A 75 -15.08 4.53 2.43
N VAL A 76 -15.24 4.53 3.76
CA VAL A 76 -14.23 4.01 4.71
C VAL A 76 -13.99 2.52 4.46
N GLN A 77 -15.04 1.73 4.27
CA GLN A 77 -14.93 0.30 3.98
C GLN A 77 -14.19 0.03 2.67
N GLN A 78 -14.54 0.74 1.60
CA GLN A 78 -13.86 0.62 0.30
C GLN A 78 -12.38 1.02 0.39
N GLN A 79 -12.07 2.10 1.11
CA GLN A 79 -10.68 2.53 1.33
C GLN A 79 -9.90 1.53 2.18
N SER A 80 -10.53 0.91 3.18
CA SER A 80 -9.92 -0.16 3.98
C SER A 80 -9.54 -1.37 3.11
N GLN A 81 -10.46 -1.84 2.26
CA GLN A 81 -10.16 -2.93 1.33
C GLN A 81 -9.03 -2.57 0.36
N THR A 82 -8.94 -1.30 -0.04
CA THR A 82 -7.84 -0.81 -0.89
C THR A 82 -6.50 -0.86 -0.14
N VAL A 83 -6.47 -0.46 1.13
CA VAL A 83 -5.28 -0.58 1.99
C VAL A 83 -4.86 -2.05 2.13
N ASP A 84 -5.81 -2.95 2.39
CA ASP A 84 -5.50 -4.37 2.60
C ASP A 84 -4.87 -5.00 1.35
N ARG A 85 -5.44 -4.73 0.16
CA ARG A 85 -4.83 -5.16 -1.12
C ARG A 85 -3.43 -4.58 -1.35
N ASN A 86 -3.17 -3.34 -0.91
CA ASN A 86 -1.84 -2.74 -1.04
C ASN A 86 -0.84 -3.37 -0.07
N ARG A 87 -1.27 -3.76 1.15
CA ARG A 87 -0.44 -4.53 2.10
C ARG A 87 -0.02 -5.86 1.50
N GLU A 88 -0.99 -6.62 0.96
CA GLU A 88 -0.72 -7.90 0.29
C GLU A 88 0.31 -7.73 -0.85
N ARG A 89 0.20 -6.67 -1.64
CA ARG A 89 1.16 -6.36 -2.72
C ARG A 89 2.55 -6.03 -2.20
N VAL A 90 2.64 -5.20 -1.16
CA VAL A 90 3.93 -4.86 -0.53
C VAL A 90 4.59 -6.13 0.01
N ASP A 91 3.84 -7.00 0.68
CA ASP A 91 4.37 -8.25 1.23
C ASP A 91 4.84 -9.21 0.13
N ALA A 92 4.10 -9.28 -0.98
CA ALA A 92 4.53 -10.05 -2.15
C ALA A 92 5.83 -9.50 -2.77
N GLU A 93 5.98 -8.17 -2.91
CA GLU A 93 7.21 -7.58 -3.42
C GLU A 93 8.39 -7.74 -2.44
N ARG A 94 8.16 -7.68 -1.13
CA ARG A 94 9.18 -8.00 -0.12
C ARG A 94 9.68 -9.44 -0.27
N ALA A 95 8.77 -10.39 -0.47
CA ALA A 95 9.15 -11.78 -0.69
C ALA A 95 9.99 -11.95 -1.98
N ARG A 96 9.65 -11.22 -3.05
CA ARG A 96 10.44 -11.22 -4.29
C ARG A 96 11.83 -10.63 -4.09
N LEU A 97 11.95 -9.53 -3.36
CA LEU A 97 13.25 -8.93 -3.07
C LEU A 97 14.14 -9.91 -2.30
N LEU A 98 13.60 -10.59 -1.29
CA LEU A 98 14.34 -11.62 -0.55
C LEU A 98 14.85 -12.76 -1.43
N LEU A 99 14.10 -13.16 -2.45
CA LEU A 99 14.54 -14.18 -3.41
C LEU A 99 15.64 -13.62 -4.34
N ALA A 100 15.46 -12.42 -4.89
CA ALA A 100 16.46 -11.77 -5.75
C ALA A 100 17.80 -11.57 -5.03
N SER A 101 17.78 -11.11 -3.78
CA SER A 101 18.98 -10.96 -2.96
C SER A 101 19.70 -12.29 -2.71
N ARG A 102 18.95 -13.39 -2.50
CA ARG A 102 19.52 -14.73 -2.34
C ARG A 102 20.17 -15.23 -3.62
N ASP A 103 19.52 -15.06 -4.77
CA ASP A 103 20.05 -15.50 -6.07
C ASP A 103 21.38 -14.79 -6.39
N LYS A 104 21.46 -13.48 -6.12
CA LYS A 104 22.70 -12.72 -6.21
C LYS A 104 23.78 -13.26 -5.25
N GLN A 105 23.44 -13.48 -3.98
CA GLN A 105 24.39 -13.97 -2.99
C GLN A 105 24.98 -15.34 -3.36
N VAL A 106 24.22 -16.22 -4.03
CA VAL A 106 24.73 -17.51 -4.53
C VAL A 106 25.75 -17.30 -5.66
N LEU A 107 25.56 -16.29 -6.51
CA LEU A 107 26.47 -15.97 -7.61
C LEU A 107 27.76 -15.26 -7.15
N GLU A 108 27.78 -14.71 -5.93
CA GLU A 108 28.95 -14.06 -5.32
C GLU A 108 29.89 -15.04 -4.58
N GLN A 109 29.47 -16.29 -4.36
CA GLN A 109 30.25 -17.36 -3.69
C GLN A 109 31.14 -18.15 -4.66
#